data_AF-A0A3N0WY91-F1
#
_entry.id   AF-A0A3N0WY91-F1
#
_cell.length_a   1.000
_cell.length_b   1.000
_cell.length_c   1.000
_cell.angle_alpha   90.00
_cell.angle_beta   90.00
_cell.angle_gamma   90.00
#
_symmetry.space_group_name_H-M   'P 1'
#
loop_
_entity.id
_entity.type
_entity.pdbx_description
1 polymer ?
#
loop_
_entity_poly.entity_id
_entity_poly.type
_entity_poly.pdbx_seq_one_letter_code
_entity_poly.pdbx_strand_id
1 'polypeptide(L)'
;MKHYSPLRYPGGKNKLSAFLANICIDNNISGHYVEPYSGGASVALFLLLEGYVSRITINDKDRSIYAFWHSVIYKTTQLCNLIENTEITIEEWRKQKLVQNRKDRADLLELGFSTFFLNRTNRSGIINAGVIGGIEQKGNYLMDCRFNKHDLIERIKTIATKKKYIRLYKKDAIKLIEKIQNEANQDNTIFYFDPPYFLKASSLYMNHYKEHNHEEVSNKIKAIRNIKWIVSYDNVPEINRLYADTPTKEYSFKHTAYNSRDGQEVLFFSHNINRPQIEDWNPTKFKFKRKKNGEKLVIYEK
;
A
#
# COMPACT_ATOMS: atom_id res chain seq x y z
N MET A 1 12.34 12.17 -0.02
CA MET A 1 11.87 11.04 -0.84
C MET A 1 10.51 11.42 -1.40
N LYS A 2 10.29 11.31 -2.71
CA LYS A 2 9.00 11.66 -3.33
C LYS A 2 7.91 10.70 -2.83
N HIS A 3 6.79 11.23 -2.38
CA HIS A 3 5.64 10.44 -1.95
C HIS A 3 4.61 10.42 -3.08
N TYR A 4 4.35 9.24 -3.64
CA TYR A 4 3.38 9.08 -4.73
C TYR A 4 1.96 8.96 -4.19
N SER A 5 1.77 8.25 -3.08
CA SER A 5 0.46 8.12 -2.48
C SER A 5 -0.01 9.42 -1.79
N PRO A 6 -1.28 9.81 -1.97
CA PRO A 6 -1.92 10.85 -1.16
C PRO A 6 -2.23 10.37 0.27
N LEU A 7 -2.34 9.05 0.51
CA LEU A 7 -2.60 8.50 1.84
C LEU A 7 -1.33 8.32 2.66
N ARG A 8 -1.47 8.43 3.98
CA ARG A 8 -0.50 7.99 4.99
C ARG A 8 -0.91 6.60 5.45
N TYR A 9 -0.19 5.57 5.04
CA TYR A 9 -0.52 4.21 5.42
C TYR A 9 0.54 3.65 6.40
N PRO A 10 0.12 3.00 7.50
CA PRO A 10 1.03 2.30 8.39
C PRO A 10 1.85 1.22 7.64
N GLY A 11 2.97 0.79 8.23
CA GLY A 11 3.78 -0.33 7.71
C GLY A 11 5.02 0.05 6.90
N GLY A 12 5.17 1.32 6.49
CA GLY A 12 6.43 1.84 5.93
C GLY A 12 6.93 1.14 4.65
N LYS A 13 6.05 0.41 3.96
CA LYS A 13 6.38 -0.41 2.79
C LYS A 13 6.79 0.40 1.56
N ASN A 14 6.59 1.72 1.57
CA ASN A 14 7.20 2.60 0.58
C ASN A 14 8.74 2.48 0.53
N LYS A 15 9.39 2.04 1.61
CA LYS A 15 10.84 1.73 1.63
C LYS A 15 11.20 0.53 0.75
N LEU A 16 10.27 -0.36 0.43
CA LEU A 16 10.47 -1.51 -0.46
C LEU A 16 10.28 -1.17 -1.94
N SER A 17 9.84 0.04 -2.29
CA SER A 17 9.49 0.37 -3.67
C SER A 17 10.67 0.19 -4.63
N ALA A 18 11.87 0.63 -4.22
CA ALA A 18 13.08 0.46 -5.02
C ALA A 18 13.48 -1.01 -5.14
N PHE A 19 13.33 -1.80 -4.07
CA PHE A 19 13.57 -3.25 -4.12
C PHE A 19 12.61 -3.95 -5.09
N LEU A 20 11.30 -3.64 -5.06
CA LEU A 20 10.37 -4.23 -6.02
C LEU A 20 10.60 -3.77 -7.45
N ALA A 21 11.11 -2.55 -7.68
CA ALA A 21 11.59 -2.16 -9.00
C ALA A 21 12.80 -2.99 -9.44
N ASN A 22 13.76 -3.25 -8.54
CA ASN A 22 14.89 -4.14 -8.84
C ASN A 22 14.42 -5.55 -9.21
N ILE A 23 13.47 -6.10 -8.44
CA ILE A 23 12.85 -7.39 -8.75
C ILE A 23 12.22 -7.38 -10.14
N CYS A 24 11.49 -6.32 -10.49
CA CYS A 24 10.88 -6.21 -11.82
C CYS A 24 11.96 -6.22 -12.92
N ILE A 25 13.07 -5.50 -12.73
CA ILE A 25 14.20 -5.47 -13.66
C ILE A 25 14.84 -6.85 -13.81
N ASP A 26 15.27 -7.47 -12.70
CA ASP A 26 16.00 -8.76 -12.70
C ASP A 26 15.15 -9.94 -13.23
N ASN A 27 13.84 -9.77 -13.27
CA ASN A 27 12.89 -10.78 -13.73
C ASN A 27 12.21 -10.45 -15.07
N ASN A 28 12.63 -9.38 -15.74
CA ASN A 28 12.06 -8.88 -17.00
C ASN A 28 10.54 -8.61 -16.93
N ILE A 29 10.05 -8.12 -15.78
CA ILE A 29 8.65 -7.79 -15.55
C ILE A 29 8.44 -6.30 -15.80
N SER A 30 7.69 -5.98 -16.85
CA SER A 30 7.31 -4.62 -17.24
C SER A 30 5.80 -4.48 -17.49
N GLY A 31 5.04 -5.57 -17.39
CA GLY A 31 3.64 -5.65 -17.74
C GLY A 31 2.74 -5.20 -16.60
N HIS A 32 2.43 -6.12 -15.69
CA HIS A 32 1.37 -5.94 -14.71
C HIS A 32 1.84 -6.25 -13.28
N TYR A 33 1.74 -5.26 -12.40
CA TYR A 33 2.00 -5.42 -10.98
C TYR A 33 0.68 -5.38 -10.18
N VAL A 34 0.47 -6.36 -9.30
CA VAL A 34 -0.79 -6.55 -8.59
C VAL A 34 -0.58 -6.47 -7.09
N GLU A 35 -1.33 -5.60 -6.41
CA GLU A 35 -1.39 -5.51 -4.94
C GLU A 35 -2.78 -5.91 -4.42
N PRO A 36 -2.98 -7.16 -3.98
CA PRO A 36 -4.25 -7.59 -3.40
C PRO A 36 -4.60 -6.90 -2.08
N TYR A 37 -3.59 -6.37 -1.38
CA TYR A 37 -3.72 -5.62 -0.12
C TYR A 37 -3.08 -4.25 -0.27
N SER A 38 -3.62 -3.42 -1.16
CA SER A 38 -2.95 -2.17 -1.55
C SER A 38 -2.85 -1.16 -0.42
N GLY A 39 -3.90 -1.00 0.39
CA GLY A 39 -3.97 0.08 1.37
C GLY A 39 -3.68 1.44 0.72
N GLY A 40 -2.50 2.01 1.02
CA GLY A 40 -2.00 3.24 0.43
C GLY A 40 -1.38 3.13 -0.97
N ALA A 41 -1.26 1.94 -1.56
CA ALA A 41 -0.76 1.66 -2.92
C ALA A 41 0.59 2.33 -3.26
N SER A 42 1.44 2.57 -2.26
CA SER A 42 2.65 3.38 -2.44
C SER A 42 3.65 2.73 -3.39
N VAL A 43 3.78 1.41 -3.36
CA VAL A 43 4.71 0.69 -4.23
C VAL A 43 4.15 0.55 -5.64
N ALA A 44 2.88 0.13 -5.78
CA ALA A 44 2.19 0.12 -7.08
C ALA A 44 2.29 1.47 -7.81
N LEU A 45 2.00 2.58 -7.13
CA LEU A 45 2.08 3.91 -7.73
C LEU A 45 3.51 4.30 -8.11
N PHE A 46 4.50 3.95 -7.29
CA PHE A 46 5.91 4.17 -7.64
C PHE A 46 6.26 3.44 -8.94
N LEU A 47 5.95 2.14 -9.02
CA LEU A 47 6.29 1.32 -10.19
C LEU A 47 5.62 1.85 -11.48
N LEU A 48 4.35 2.26 -11.39
CA LEU A 48 3.63 2.82 -12.54
C LEU A 48 4.15 4.20 -12.96
N LEU A 49 4.29 5.12 -12.01
CA LEU A 49 4.64 6.52 -12.31
C LEU A 49 6.10 6.68 -12.71
N GLU A 50 6.97 5.81 -12.19
CA GLU A 50 8.35 5.72 -12.61
C GLU A 50 8.55 4.80 -13.83
N GLY A 51 7.48 4.19 -14.36
CA GLY A 51 7.51 3.45 -15.61
C GLY A 51 8.26 2.13 -15.56
N TYR A 52 8.39 1.52 -14.38
CA TYR A 52 8.89 0.15 -14.23
C TYR A 52 7.86 -0.88 -14.69
N VAL A 53 6.57 -0.56 -14.58
CA VAL A 53 5.47 -1.41 -15.05
C VAL A 53 4.45 -0.60 -15.85
N SER A 54 3.82 -1.24 -16.83
CA SER A 54 2.84 -0.61 -17.73
C SER A 54 1.45 -0.52 -17.13
N ARG A 55 1.13 -1.38 -16.15
CA ARG A 55 -0.19 -1.48 -15.52
C ARG A 55 -0.05 -1.90 -14.06
N ILE A 56 -0.97 -1.40 -13.23
CA ILE A 56 -1.13 -1.86 -11.86
C ILE A 56 -2.56 -2.30 -11.56
N THR A 57 -2.71 -3.21 -10.60
CA THR A 57 -3.97 -3.47 -9.93
C THR A 57 -3.89 -3.02 -8.48
N ILE A 58 -4.81 -2.11 -8.11
CA ILE A 58 -5.07 -1.69 -6.75
C ILE A 58 -6.31 -2.45 -6.27
N ASN A 59 -6.20 -3.13 -5.13
CA ASN A 59 -7.30 -3.81 -4.48
C ASN A 59 -7.26 -3.61 -2.98
N ASP A 60 -8.43 -3.37 -2.39
CA ASP A 60 -8.61 -3.43 -0.95
C ASP A 60 -10.01 -3.93 -0.63
N LYS A 61 -10.14 -4.77 0.40
CA LYS A 61 -11.44 -5.30 0.85
C LYS A 61 -12.22 -4.25 1.63
N ASP A 62 -11.53 -3.34 2.31
CA ASP A 62 -12.16 -2.26 3.07
C ASP A 62 -12.82 -1.24 2.13
N ARG A 63 -14.10 -0.97 2.38
CA ARG A 63 -14.91 -0.07 1.55
C ARG A 63 -14.39 1.37 1.58
N SER A 64 -13.85 1.83 2.70
CA SER A 64 -13.34 3.19 2.85
C SER A 64 -12.10 3.40 1.97
N ILE A 65 -11.15 2.45 2.00
CA ILE A 65 -9.97 2.47 1.14
C ILE A 65 -10.35 2.36 -0.34
N TYR A 66 -11.26 1.44 -0.68
CA TYR A 66 -11.78 1.34 -2.05
C TYR A 66 -12.46 2.64 -2.51
N ALA A 67 -13.32 3.24 -1.68
CA ALA A 67 -14.06 4.47 -1.99
C ALA A 67 -13.09 5.64 -2.24
N PHE A 68 -12.00 5.71 -1.49
CA PHE A 68 -10.94 6.67 -1.73
C PHE A 68 -10.32 6.50 -3.13
N TRP A 69 -9.84 5.29 -3.46
CA TRP A 69 -9.24 5.04 -4.77
C TRP A 69 -10.24 5.20 -5.92
N HIS A 70 -11.49 4.81 -5.71
CA HIS A 70 -12.57 5.05 -6.66
C HIS A 70 -12.73 6.54 -6.93
N SER A 71 -12.70 7.37 -5.88
CA SER A 71 -12.80 8.81 -6.00
C SER A 71 -11.60 9.42 -6.73
N VAL A 72 -10.38 8.95 -6.45
CA VAL A 72 -9.16 9.38 -7.16
C VAL A 72 -9.24 9.09 -8.65
N ILE A 73 -9.73 7.91 -9.05
CA ILE A 73 -9.68 7.43 -10.44
C ILE A 73 -10.89 7.92 -11.26
N TYR A 74 -12.09 7.92 -10.66
CA TYR A 74 -13.36 8.12 -11.38
C TYR A 74 -14.09 9.41 -11.01
N LYS A 75 -13.72 10.09 -9.91
CA LYS A 75 -14.32 11.35 -9.45
C LYS A 75 -13.26 12.39 -9.11
N THR A 76 -12.14 12.39 -9.85
CA THR A 76 -10.93 13.17 -9.55
C THR A 76 -11.24 14.64 -9.31
N THR A 77 -11.97 15.28 -10.24
CA THR A 77 -12.31 16.71 -10.14
C THR A 77 -13.15 17.01 -8.91
N GLN A 78 -14.19 16.20 -8.66
CA GLN A 78 -15.04 16.39 -7.49
C GLN A 78 -14.27 16.19 -6.17
N LEU A 79 -13.41 15.16 -6.09
CA LEU A 79 -12.58 14.91 -4.93
C LEU A 79 -11.61 16.08 -4.68
N CYS A 80 -10.93 16.57 -5.72
CA CYS A 80 -10.03 17.72 -5.61
C CYS A 80 -10.78 18.98 -5.14
N ASN A 81 -12.00 19.22 -5.65
CA ASN A 81 -12.80 20.35 -5.22
C ASN A 81 -13.22 20.26 -3.75
N LEU A 82 -13.56 19.06 -3.25
CA LEU A 82 -13.83 18.84 -1.82
C LEU A 82 -12.58 19.14 -0.97
N ILE A 83 -11.42 18.63 -1.39
CA ILE A 83 -10.15 18.84 -0.67
C ILE A 83 -9.78 20.33 -0.62
N GLU A 84 -9.95 21.04 -1.74
CA GLU A 84 -9.60 22.46 -1.84
C GLU A 84 -10.50 23.32 -0.95
N ASN A 85 -11.82 23.12 -1.02
CA ASN A 85 -12.80 24.03 -0.44
C ASN A 85 -13.20 23.70 1.01
N THR A 86 -12.94 22.49 1.50
CA THR A 86 -13.30 22.13 2.87
C THR A 86 -12.31 22.71 3.89
N GLU A 87 -12.82 23.42 4.89
CA GLU A 87 -12.03 23.89 6.02
C GLU A 87 -11.58 22.73 6.93
N ILE A 88 -10.38 22.84 7.49
CA ILE A 88 -9.80 21.78 8.32
C ILE A 88 -10.10 22.11 9.80
N THR A 89 -11.30 21.74 10.25
CA THR A 89 -11.77 22.03 11.62
C THR A 89 -12.17 20.76 12.37
N ILE A 90 -12.30 20.86 13.70
CA ILE A 90 -12.82 19.77 14.54
C ILE A 90 -14.27 19.44 14.21
N GLU A 91 -15.07 20.44 13.84
CA GLU A 91 -16.45 20.21 13.40
C GLU A 91 -16.47 19.36 12.13
N GLU A 92 -15.65 19.71 11.15
CA GLU A 92 -15.51 18.94 9.91
C GLU A 92 -14.99 17.53 10.21
N TRP A 93 -14.00 17.40 11.08
CA TRP A 93 -13.50 16.10 11.53
C TRP A 93 -14.62 15.21 12.10
N ARG A 94 -15.51 15.78 12.94
CA ARG A 94 -16.67 15.06 13.48
C ARG A 94 -17.65 14.66 12.37
N LYS A 95 -17.93 15.55 11.41
CA LYS A 95 -18.75 15.23 10.22
C LYS A 95 -18.16 14.03 9.47
N GLN A 96 -16.86 14.05 9.21
CA GLN A 96 -16.20 12.95 8.50
C GLN A 96 -16.18 11.64 9.31
N LYS A 97 -16.09 11.69 10.65
CA LYS A 97 -16.30 10.52 11.51
C LYS A 97 -17.71 9.94 11.39
N LEU A 98 -18.75 10.78 11.32
CA LEU A 98 -20.12 10.31 11.11
C LEU A 98 -20.29 9.61 9.77
N VAL A 99 -19.65 10.11 8.70
CA VAL A 99 -19.62 9.43 7.39
C VAL A 99 -19.01 8.03 7.49
N GLN A 100 -17.86 7.87 8.18
CA GLN A 100 -17.26 6.54 8.39
C GLN A 100 -18.15 5.60 9.22
N ASN A 101 -18.87 6.12 10.21
CA ASN A 101 -19.78 5.31 11.03
C ASN A 101 -20.93 4.73 10.20
N ARG A 102 -21.32 5.39 9.10
CA ARG A 102 -22.30 4.90 8.13
C ARG A 102 -21.67 4.38 6.84
N LYS A 103 -20.42 3.90 6.89
CA LYS A 103 -19.63 3.55 5.69
C LYS A 103 -20.32 2.60 4.73
N ASP A 104 -21.18 1.70 5.19
CA ASP A 104 -21.86 0.74 4.32
C ASP A 104 -22.95 1.37 3.44
N ARG A 105 -23.45 2.55 3.82
CA ARG A 105 -24.54 3.27 3.13
C ARG A 105 -24.09 4.57 2.45
N ALA A 106 -22.95 5.13 2.86
CA ALA A 106 -22.43 6.38 2.29
C ALA A 106 -22.12 6.25 0.79
N ASP A 107 -22.32 7.34 0.03
CA ASP A 107 -21.86 7.41 -1.35
C ASP A 107 -20.33 7.24 -1.44
N LEU A 108 -19.81 6.73 -2.55
CA LEU A 108 -18.37 6.46 -2.70
C LEU A 108 -17.52 7.75 -2.70
N LEU A 109 -18.02 8.86 -3.25
CA LEU A 109 -17.29 10.12 -3.21
C LEU A 109 -17.27 10.70 -1.80
N GLU A 110 -18.42 10.69 -1.12
CA GLU A 110 -18.55 11.13 0.28
C GLU A 110 -17.63 10.31 1.20
N LEU A 111 -17.69 8.98 1.11
CA LEU A 111 -16.85 8.09 1.89
C LEU A 111 -15.37 8.22 1.50
N GLY A 112 -15.07 8.39 0.21
CA GLY A 112 -13.71 8.59 -0.29
C GLY A 112 -13.07 9.85 0.27
N PHE A 113 -13.82 10.97 0.27
CA PHE A 113 -13.39 12.21 0.89
C PHE A 113 -13.21 12.07 2.40
N SER A 114 -14.18 11.48 3.10
CA SER A 114 -14.09 11.20 4.54
C SER A 114 -12.84 10.39 4.90
N THR A 115 -12.55 9.36 4.10
CA THR A 115 -11.40 8.47 4.28
C THR A 115 -10.10 9.25 4.14
N PHE A 116 -9.99 10.06 3.09
CA PHE A 116 -8.84 10.93 2.88
C PHE A 116 -8.69 11.92 4.03
N PHE A 117 -9.76 12.62 4.39
CA PHE A 117 -9.73 13.68 5.40
C PHE A 117 -9.20 13.13 6.73
N LEU A 118 -9.84 12.08 7.24
CA LEU A 118 -9.45 11.42 8.48
C LEU A 118 -8.04 10.82 8.39
N ASN A 119 -7.63 10.24 7.26
CA ASN A 119 -6.28 9.75 7.07
C ASN A 119 -5.22 10.87 7.18
N ARG A 120 -5.53 12.08 6.73
CA ARG A 120 -4.60 13.21 6.83
C ARG A 120 -4.61 13.86 8.21
N THR A 121 -5.77 13.93 8.87
CA THR A 121 -5.92 14.61 10.16
C THR A 121 -5.71 13.71 11.38
N ASN A 122 -5.73 12.39 11.24
CA ASN A 122 -5.58 11.45 12.36
C ASN A 122 -4.14 11.02 12.62
N ARG A 123 -3.89 10.63 13.87
CA ARG A 123 -2.61 10.06 14.30
C ARG A 123 -2.26 8.85 13.43
N SER A 124 -1.03 8.82 12.95
CA SER A 124 -0.48 7.76 12.07
C SER A 124 -1.26 7.48 10.77
N GLY A 125 -2.23 8.31 10.39
CA GLY A 125 -3.10 8.08 9.25
C GLY A 125 -4.13 6.98 9.43
N ILE A 126 -4.37 6.55 10.69
CA ILE A 126 -5.35 5.52 11.00
C ILE A 126 -6.74 6.18 11.06
N ILE A 127 -7.68 5.72 10.23
CA ILE A 127 -9.03 6.30 10.08
C ILE A 127 -9.80 6.30 11.41
N ASN A 128 -9.59 5.28 12.25
CA ASN A 128 -10.26 5.14 13.54
C ASN A 128 -9.48 5.73 14.72
N ALA A 129 -8.25 6.24 14.51
CA ALA A 129 -7.50 6.88 15.57
C ALA A 129 -8.04 8.29 15.89
N GLY A 130 -7.54 8.87 16.98
CA GLY A 130 -7.82 10.26 17.34
C GLY A 130 -7.16 11.26 16.40
N VAL A 131 -7.70 12.49 16.38
CA VAL A 131 -7.15 13.63 15.65
C VAL A 131 -5.75 13.99 16.15
N ILE A 132 -4.87 14.40 15.24
CA ILE A 132 -3.57 15.01 15.58
C ILE A 132 -3.84 16.30 16.38
N GLY A 133 -3.06 16.55 17.43
CA GLY A 133 -3.26 17.71 18.31
C GLY A 133 -4.34 17.55 19.38
N GLY A 134 -5.12 16.46 19.37
CA GLY A 134 -6.23 16.23 20.31
C GLY A 134 -7.46 17.07 19.98
N ILE A 135 -8.61 16.78 20.62
CA ILE A 135 -9.87 17.48 20.30
C ILE A 135 -9.76 18.99 20.54
N GLU A 136 -9.03 19.41 21.58
CA GLU A 136 -8.79 20.83 21.88
C GLU A 136 -7.73 21.49 20.99
N GLN A 137 -7.07 20.74 20.09
CA GLN A 137 -6.01 21.25 19.21
C GLN A 137 -4.88 21.97 19.97
N LYS A 138 -4.44 21.39 21.10
CA LYS A 138 -3.35 21.92 21.96
C LYS A 138 -2.04 21.13 21.88
N GLY A 139 -1.97 20.08 21.06
CA GLY A 139 -0.74 19.31 20.90
C GLY A 139 0.32 20.04 20.06
N ASN A 140 1.58 19.60 20.17
CA ASN A 140 2.73 20.17 19.43
C ASN A 140 2.56 20.21 17.90
N TYR A 141 1.68 19.37 17.38
CA TYR A 141 1.27 19.39 15.99
C TYR A 141 -0.26 19.43 15.94
N LEU A 142 -0.80 20.28 15.07
CA LEU A 142 -2.25 20.44 14.85
C LEU A 142 -2.74 19.54 13.71
N MET A 143 -4.06 19.44 13.55
CA MET A 143 -4.68 18.50 12.61
C MET A 143 -4.35 18.74 11.14
N ASP A 144 -3.99 19.97 10.78
CA ASP A 144 -3.65 20.43 9.44
C ASP A 144 -2.17 20.20 9.07
N CYS A 145 -1.31 19.86 10.04
CA CYS A 145 0.14 19.77 9.82
C CYS A 145 0.55 18.70 8.78
N ARG A 146 -0.38 17.78 8.46
CA ARG A 146 -0.23 16.78 7.40
C ARG A 146 -1.24 16.98 6.28
N PHE A 147 -1.92 18.10 6.16
CA PHE A 147 -2.96 18.35 5.17
C PHE A 147 -2.55 19.48 4.21
N ASN A 148 -1.38 19.35 3.57
CA ASN A 148 -1.00 20.27 2.50
C ASN A 148 -1.90 20.01 1.28
N LYS A 149 -2.96 20.82 1.12
CA LYS A 149 -3.99 20.66 0.08
C LYS A 149 -3.37 20.62 -1.32
N HIS A 150 -2.55 21.61 -1.64
CA HIS A 150 -1.88 21.74 -2.94
C HIS A 150 -1.12 20.47 -3.32
N ASP A 151 -0.19 20.01 -2.47
CA ASP A 151 0.62 18.82 -2.76
C ASP A 151 -0.21 17.55 -2.88
N LEU A 152 -1.28 17.42 -2.09
CA LEU A 152 -2.15 16.24 -2.10
C LEU A 152 -3.03 16.21 -3.35
N ILE A 153 -3.56 17.36 -3.76
CA ILE A 153 -4.31 17.53 -5.00
C ILE A 153 -3.43 17.21 -6.20
N GLU A 154 -2.19 17.71 -6.23
CA GLU A 154 -1.28 17.45 -7.35
C GLU A 154 -0.89 15.97 -7.46
N ARG A 155 -0.74 15.26 -6.33
CA ARG A 155 -0.59 13.79 -6.36
C ARG A 155 -1.80 13.09 -6.94
N ILE A 156 -3.02 13.48 -6.52
CA ILE A 156 -4.28 12.91 -7.02
C ILE A 156 -4.41 13.14 -8.53
N LYS A 157 -4.18 14.37 -9.00
CA LYS A 157 -4.19 14.70 -10.43
C LYS A 157 -3.16 13.89 -11.22
N THR A 158 -1.93 13.79 -10.70
CA THR A 158 -0.86 12.99 -11.31
C THR A 158 -1.29 11.53 -11.49
N ILE A 159 -1.89 10.91 -10.48
CA ILE A 159 -2.41 9.54 -10.54
C ILE A 159 -3.53 9.43 -11.60
N ALA A 160 -4.44 10.40 -11.63
CA ALA A 160 -5.55 10.42 -12.58
C ALA A 160 -5.10 10.47 -14.04
N THR A 161 -3.95 11.10 -14.34
CA THR A 161 -3.36 11.06 -15.70
C THR A 161 -3.03 9.64 -16.18
N LYS A 162 -2.84 8.70 -15.24
CA LYS A 162 -2.55 7.29 -15.53
C LYS A 162 -3.74 6.37 -15.31
N LYS A 163 -4.96 6.88 -15.12
CA LYS A 163 -6.15 6.07 -14.77
C LYS A 163 -6.40 4.86 -15.70
N LYS A 164 -6.10 4.97 -17.00
CA LYS A 164 -6.25 3.86 -17.97
C LYS A 164 -5.31 2.67 -17.73
N TYR A 165 -4.27 2.87 -16.94
CA TYR A 165 -3.27 1.87 -16.56
C TYR A 165 -3.48 1.34 -15.14
N ILE A 166 -4.58 1.71 -14.47
CA ILE A 166 -4.91 1.30 -13.10
C ILE A 166 -6.20 0.50 -13.12
N ARG A 167 -6.13 -0.77 -12.72
CA ARG A 167 -7.33 -1.58 -12.42
C ARG A 167 -7.66 -1.44 -10.94
N LEU A 168 -8.89 -1.05 -10.62
CA LEU A 168 -9.35 -0.94 -9.23
C LEU A 168 -10.38 -2.02 -8.91
N TYR A 169 -10.16 -2.75 -7.81
CA TYR A 169 -11.09 -3.76 -7.31
C TYR A 169 -11.38 -3.60 -5.81
N LYS A 170 -12.56 -4.10 -5.41
CA LYS A 170 -12.94 -4.38 -4.02
C LYS A 170 -13.24 -5.87 -3.89
N LYS A 171 -12.22 -6.70 -4.05
CA LYS A 171 -12.34 -8.16 -4.02
C LYS A 171 -11.65 -8.72 -2.78
N ASP A 172 -12.16 -9.87 -2.35
CA ASP A 172 -11.37 -10.74 -1.50
C ASP A 172 -10.08 -11.14 -2.24
N ALA A 173 -8.95 -11.21 -1.52
CA ALA A 173 -7.64 -11.44 -2.13
C ALA A 173 -7.58 -12.77 -2.87
N ILE A 174 -8.19 -13.84 -2.34
CA ILE A 174 -8.25 -15.17 -2.98
C ILE A 174 -9.00 -15.08 -4.31
N LYS A 175 -10.14 -14.39 -4.33
CA LYS A 175 -10.92 -14.16 -5.56
C LYS A 175 -10.17 -13.30 -6.58
N LEU A 176 -9.32 -12.37 -6.11
CA LEU A 176 -8.47 -11.59 -7.00
C LEU A 176 -7.37 -12.45 -7.61
N ILE A 177 -6.72 -13.31 -6.83
CA ILE A 177 -5.71 -14.26 -7.32
C ILE A 177 -6.29 -15.08 -8.47
N GLU A 178 -7.46 -15.69 -8.28
CA GLU A 178 -8.13 -16.50 -9.30
C GLU A 178 -8.41 -15.70 -10.58
N LYS A 179 -8.93 -14.47 -10.41
CA LYS A 179 -9.21 -13.60 -11.55
C LYS A 179 -7.93 -13.30 -12.34
N ILE A 180 -6.86 -12.89 -11.66
CA ILE A 180 -5.60 -12.52 -12.30
C ILE A 180 -4.95 -13.76 -12.95
N GLN A 181 -4.94 -14.90 -12.28
CA GLN A 181 -4.41 -16.17 -12.80
C GLN A 181 -5.05 -16.57 -14.15
N ASN A 182 -6.34 -16.26 -14.33
CA ASN A 182 -7.10 -16.57 -15.54
C ASN A 182 -6.91 -15.55 -16.68
N GLU A 183 -6.46 -14.32 -16.40
CA GLU A 183 -6.34 -13.25 -17.41
C GLU A 183 -4.90 -12.80 -17.70
N ALA A 184 -3.95 -13.19 -16.84
CA ALA A 184 -2.59 -12.67 -16.89
C ALA A 184 -1.76 -13.27 -18.04
N ASN A 185 -0.92 -12.43 -18.63
CA ASN A 185 0.28 -12.93 -19.29
C ASN A 185 1.28 -13.32 -18.20
N GLN A 186 1.49 -14.63 -18.04
CA GLN A 186 2.10 -15.23 -16.86
C GLN A 186 3.54 -14.73 -16.63
N ASP A 187 4.33 -14.57 -17.70
CA ASP A 187 5.74 -14.19 -17.62
C ASP A 187 5.97 -12.71 -17.31
N ASN A 188 4.94 -11.86 -17.50
CA ASN A 188 5.04 -10.42 -17.39
C ASN A 188 4.13 -9.83 -16.30
N THR A 189 3.75 -10.68 -15.33
CA THR A 189 2.90 -10.31 -14.19
C THR A 189 3.58 -10.67 -12.88
N ILE A 190 3.43 -9.83 -11.87
CA ILE A 190 3.89 -10.12 -10.51
C ILE A 190 2.86 -9.70 -9.46
N PHE A 191 2.69 -10.54 -8.45
CA PHE A 191 1.95 -10.17 -7.25
C PHE A 191 2.89 -9.71 -6.13
N TYR A 192 2.44 -8.68 -5.42
CA TYR A 192 2.97 -8.34 -4.11
C TYR A 192 1.85 -8.40 -3.08
N PHE A 193 1.99 -9.30 -2.12
CA PHE A 193 1.05 -9.51 -1.03
C PHE A 193 1.60 -8.86 0.25
N ASP A 194 0.80 -7.99 0.86
CA ASP A 194 1.05 -7.43 2.20
C ASP A 194 -0.21 -7.62 3.08
N PRO A 195 -0.58 -8.88 3.36
CA PRO A 195 -1.76 -9.21 4.15
C PRO A 195 -1.67 -8.64 5.58
N PRO A 196 -2.78 -8.58 6.33
CA PRO A 196 -2.75 -8.23 7.75
C PRO A 196 -1.76 -9.13 8.52
N TYR A 197 -0.89 -8.52 9.33
CA TYR A 197 0.18 -9.21 10.06
C TYR A 197 -0.36 -10.08 11.19
N PHE A 198 0.30 -11.18 11.52
CA PHE A 198 -0.18 -12.14 12.51
C PHE A 198 -0.29 -11.52 13.91
N LEU A 199 0.77 -10.87 14.40
CA LEU A 199 0.81 -10.22 15.72
C LEU A 199 0.38 -8.76 15.66
N LYS A 200 0.78 -8.01 14.62
CA LYS A 200 0.52 -6.56 14.53
C LYS A 200 -0.92 -6.22 14.12
N ALA A 201 -1.73 -7.18 13.68
CA ALA A 201 -3.10 -6.92 13.24
C ALA A 201 -3.97 -6.29 14.32
N SER A 202 -3.80 -6.65 15.59
CA SER A 202 -4.67 -6.23 16.72
C SER A 202 -4.74 -4.70 16.95
N SER A 203 -3.81 -3.91 16.39
CA SER A 203 -3.74 -2.46 16.61
C SER A 203 -3.94 -1.58 15.37
N LEU A 204 -3.93 -2.13 14.14
CA LEU A 204 -3.82 -1.33 12.91
C LEU A 204 -4.92 -1.55 11.86
N TYR A 205 -5.57 -2.71 11.80
CA TYR A 205 -6.52 -3.05 10.73
C TYR A 205 -7.90 -3.45 11.28
N MET A 206 -8.99 -3.03 10.60
CA MET A 206 -10.37 -3.38 11.01
C MET A 206 -10.74 -4.86 10.75
N ASN A 207 -9.95 -5.58 9.96
CA ASN A 207 -10.18 -6.98 9.62
C ASN A 207 -9.02 -7.82 10.15
N HIS A 208 -9.21 -8.51 11.27
CA HIS A 208 -8.21 -9.41 11.83
C HIS A 208 -8.30 -10.77 11.14
N TYR A 209 -7.19 -11.22 10.57
CA TYR A 209 -7.08 -12.61 10.15
C TYR A 209 -6.94 -13.49 11.39
N LYS A 210 -7.67 -14.60 11.41
CA LYS A 210 -7.44 -15.71 12.32
C LYS A 210 -6.40 -16.62 11.68
N GLU A 211 -5.80 -17.53 12.46
CA GLU A 211 -4.78 -18.47 11.97
C GLU A 211 -5.20 -19.20 10.69
N HIS A 212 -6.42 -19.75 10.63
CA HIS A 212 -6.93 -20.41 9.43
C HIS A 212 -7.01 -19.49 8.19
N ASN A 213 -7.25 -18.18 8.37
CA ASN A 213 -7.26 -17.24 7.24
C ASN A 213 -5.85 -17.07 6.66
N HIS A 214 -4.81 -17.08 7.51
CA HIS A 214 -3.43 -17.03 7.05
C HIS A 214 -3.05 -18.30 6.28
N GLU A 215 -3.48 -19.46 6.78
CA GLU A 215 -3.27 -20.74 6.12
C GLU A 215 -3.97 -20.79 4.75
N GLU A 216 -5.24 -20.40 4.67
CA GLU A 216 -6.00 -20.37 3.41
C GLU A 216 -5.33 -19.46 2.37
N VAL A 217 -4.93 -18.26 2.80
CA VAL A 217 -4.23 -17.31 1.92
C VAL A 217 -2.87 -17.83 1.49
N SER A 218 -2.08 -18.42 2.39
CA SER A 218 -0.79 -19.04 2.04
C SER A 218 -0.96 -20.15 1.02
N ASN A 219 -1.90 -21.06 1.26
CA ASN A 219 -2.19 -22.16 0.33
C ASN A 219 -2.60 -21.64 -1.05
N LYS A 220 -3.42 -20.57 -1.10
CA LYS A 220 -3.79 -19.96 -2.38
C LYS A 220 -2.63 -19.27 -3.08
N ILE A 221 -1.77 -18.56 -2.35
CA ILE A 221 -0.57 -17.90 -2.91
C ILE A 221 0.39 -18.96 -3.47
N LYS A 222 0.66 -20.02 -2.72
CA LYS A 222 1.56 -21.10 -3.17
C LYS A 222 1.00 -21.88 -4.37
N ALA A 223 -0.32 -21.93 -4.52
CA ALA A 223 -0.99 -22.55 -5.68
C ALA A 223 -0.98 -21.68 -6.96
N ILE A 224 -0.43 -20.46 -6.92
CA ILE A 224 -0.28 -19.61 -8.11
C ILE A 224 0.69 -20.26 -9.09
N ARG A 225 0.26 -20.42 -10.34
CA ARG A 225 1.02 -21.10 -11.39
C ARG A 225 1.62 -20.09 -12.36
N ASN A 226 2.92 -20.23 -12.65
CA ASN A 226 3.68 -19.47 -13.65
C ASN A 226 3.71 -17.94 -13.47
N ILE A 227 3.09 -17.38 -12.43
CA ILE A 227 3.16 -15.96 -12.11
C ILE A 227 4.07 -15.78 -10.91
N LYS A 228 4.98 -14.81 -10.99
CA LYS A 228 5.90 -14.51 -9.89
C LYS A 228 5.15 -13.84 -8.75
N TRP A 229 5.52 -14.14 -7.51
CA TRP A 229 4.93 -13.50 -6.35
C TRP A 229 5.93 -13.28 -5.22
N ILE A 230 5.64 -12.25 -4.43
CA ILE A 230 6.32 -11.93 -3.18
C ILE A 230 5.24 -11.70 -2.12
N VAL A 231 5.43 -12.23 -0.92
CA VAL A 231 4.58 -11.91 0.24
C VAL A 231 5.43 -11.41 1.40
N SER A 232 4.93 -10.37 2.08
CA SER A 232 5.54 -9.75 3.26
C SER A 232 4.72 -10.07 4.51
N TYR A 233 5.41 -10.39 5.61
CA TYR A 233 4.81 -10.66 6.91
C TYR A 233 5.71 -10.22 8.08
N ASP A 234 5.19 -10.28 9.30
CA ASP A 234 5.99 -10.35 10.51
C ASP A 234 6.77 -11.67 10.59
N ASN A 235 8.02 -11.60 11.07
CA ASN A 235 8.84 -12.80 11.23
C ASN A 235 8.45 -13.56 12.50
N VAL A 236 7.49 -14.48 12.39
CA VAL A 236 7.00 -15.31 13.50
C VAL A 236 6.96 -16.79 13.11
N PRO A 237 7.13 -17.74 14.06
CA PRO A 237 7.17 -19.17 13.75
C PRO A 237 5.94 -19.68 13.00
N GLU A 238 4.75 -19.16 13.29
CA GLU A 238 3.49 -19.53 12.65
C GLU A 238 3.52 -19.23 11.15
N ILE A 239 3.94 -18.02 10.77
CA ILE A 239 4.04 -17.63 9.37
C ILE A 239 5.17 -18.38 8.66
N ASN A 240 6.32 -18.55 9.31
CA ASN A 240 7.43 -19.31 8.72
C ASN A 240 7.03 -20.76 8.41
N ARG A 241 6.23 -21.40 9.26
CA ARG A 241 5.68 -22.74 8.99
C ARG A 241 4.80 -22.77 7.74
N LEU A 242 3.98 -21.75 7.51
CA LEU A 242 3.09 -21.69 6.34
C LEU A 242 3.84 -21.63 4.99
N TYR A 243 5.07 -21.10 5.00
CA TYR A 243 5.88 -20.86 3.80
C TYR A 243 7.24 -21.58 3.84
N ALA A 244 7.39 -22.61 4.68
CA ALA A 244 8.65 -23.30 4.95
C ALA A 244 9.32 -23.88 3.70
N ASP A 245 8.52 -24.21 2.69
CA ASP A 245 8.94 -24.76 1.41
C ASP A 245 9.32 -23.71 0.36
N THR A 246 9.40 -22.43 0.73
CA THR A 246 9.61 -21.33 -0.23
C THR A 246 10.89 -20.56 0.09
N PRO A 247 11.58 -19.98 -0.91
CA PRO A 247 12.71 -19.10 -0.63
C PRO A 247 12.27 -17.90 0.22
N THR A 248 13.12 -17.53 1.19
CA THR A 248 12.80 -16.46 2.15
C THR A 248 13.90 -15.41 2.24
N LYS A 249 13.57 -14.24 2.79
CA LYS A 249 14.52 -13.23 3.23
C LYS A 249 14.01 -12.50 4.46
N GLU A 250 14.73 -12.62 5.56
CA GLU A 250 14.52 -11.83 6.77
C GLU A 250 15.15 -10.44 6.67
N TYR A 251 14.52 -9.44 7.26
CA TYR A 251 15.02 -8.08 7.33
C TYR A 251 14.35 -7.30 8.47
N SER A 252 14.96 -6.19 8.89
CA SER A 252 14.43 -5.34 9.97
C SER A 252 13.96 -3.97 9.48
N PHE A 253 12.86 -3.49 10.07
CA PHE A 253 12.41 -2.11 9.97
C PHE A 253 12.72 -1.34 11.26
N LYS A 254 13.44 -0.21 11.14
CA LYS A 254 13.35 0.86 12.14
C LYS A 254 12.01 1.58 11.97
N HIS A 255 11.04 1.27 12.84
CA HIS A 255 9.78 2.02 12.94
C HIS A 255 9.98 3.24 13.84
N THR A 256 9.67 4.43 13.34
CA THR A 256 9.77 5.69 14.11
C THR A 256 8.46 6.09 14.80
N ALA A 257 7.39 5.31 14.63
CA ALA A 257 6.12 5.53 15.30
C ALA A 257 6.14 4.80 16.65
N TYR A 258 6.38 5.56 17.74
CA TYR A 258 6.13 5.15 19.14
C TYR A 258 7.17 4.25 19.87
N ASN A 259 8.46 4.55 19.74
CA ASN A 259 9.65 3.80 20.21
C ASN A 259 10.22 2.91 19.11
N SER A 260 11.53 3.04 18.85
CA SER A 260 12.25 2.23 17.88
C SER A 260 12.28 0.79 18.35
N ARG A 261 11.30 0.00 17.94
CA ARG A 261 11.38 -1.45 17.97
C ARG A 261 11.87 -1.91 16.61
N ASP A 262 12.90 -2.74 16.59
CA ASP A 262 13.31 -3.47 15.40
C ASP A 262 12.21 -4.50 15.11
N GLY A 263 11.29 -4.14 14.22
CA GLY A 263 10.33 -5.10 13.71
C GLY A 263 11.06 -6.04 12.76
N GLN A 264 11.20 -7.31 13.15
CA GLN A 264 11.65 -8.35 12.23
C GLN A 264 10.50 -8.68 11.27
N GLU A 265 10.78 -8.56 9.98
CA GLU A 265 9.87 -8.88 8.90
C GLU A 265 10.54 -9.90 7.98
N VAL A 266 9.72 -10.64 7.25
CA VAL A 266 10.17 -11.69 6.34
C VAL A 266 9.45 -11.54 5.01
N LEU A 267 10.21 -11.73 3.94
CA LEU A 267 9.69 -11.87 2.58
C LEU A 267 9.75 -13.33 2.18
N PHE A 268 8.67 -13.84 1.59
CA PHE A 268 8.63 -15.15 0.93
C PHE A 268 8.42 -14.97 -0.57
N PHE A 269 8.98 -15.88 -1.34
CA PHE A 269 9.15 -15.75 -2.79
C PHE A 269 8.61 -16.97 -3.53
N SER A 270 8.05 -16.77 -4.72
CA SER A 270 7.81 -17.87 -5.65
C SER A 270 9.13 -18.48 -6.12
N HIS A 271 9.17 -19.79 -6.35
CA HIS A 271 10.40 -20.49 -6.78
C HIS A 271 10.99 -19.98 -8.10
N ASN A 272 10.14 -19.41 -8.98
CA ASN A 272 10.52 -18.89 -10.29
C ASN A 272 10.96 -17.41 -10.28
N ILE A 273 11.18 -16.80 -9.11
CA ILE A 273 11.67 -15.42 -9.01
C ILE A 273 13.19 -15.37 -8.85
N ASN A 274 13.85 -14.63 -9.71
CA ASN A 274 15.25 -14.27 -9.57
C ASN A 274 15.36 -13.26 -8.43
N ARG A 275 16.09 -13.63 -7.38
CA ARG A 275 16.42 -12.76 -6.25
C ARG A 275 17.73 -12.00 -6.53
N PRO A 276 17.98 -10.87 -5.83
CA PRO A 276 19.23 -10.13 -5.99
C PRO A 276 20.45 -11.03 -5.75
N GLN A 277 21.40 -11.00 -6.68
CA GLN A 277 22.67 -11.75 -6.63
C GLN A 277 23.73 -10.97 -5.80
N ILE A 278 23.33 -10.50 -4.62
CA ILE A 278 24.17 -9.75 -3.69
C ILE A 278 24.18 -10.52 -2.38
N GLU A 279 25.34 -10.82 -1.81
CA GLU A 279 25.41 -11.47 -0.50
C GLU A 279 24.73 -10.62 0.59
N ASP A 280 23.93 -11.26 1.43
CA ASP A 280 23.21 -10.63 2.56
C ASP A 280 22.43 -9.34 2.25
N TRP A 281 21.88 -9.23 1.04
CA TRP A 281 21.13 -8.05 0.61
C TRP A 281 19.98 -7.70 1.57
N ASN A 282 19.74 -6.43 1.86
CA ASN A 282 18.57 -5.97 2.62
C ASN A 282 17.61 -5.19 1.69
N PRO A 283 16.32 -5.53 1.62
CA PRO A 283 15.39 -4.88 0.70
C PRO A 283 15.26 -3.36 0.94
N THR A 284 15.51 -2.89 2.17
CA THR A 284 15.44 -1.46 2.51
C THR A 284 16.68 -0.66 2.11
N LYS A 285 17.77 -1.34 1.74
CA LYS A 285 19.02 -0.75 1.24
C LYS A 285 18.98 -0.46 -0.27
N PHE A 286 17.99 -0.95 -0.99
CA PHE A 286 17.73 -0.52 -2.37
C PHE A 286 17.22 0.92 -2.39
N LYS A 287 17.85 1.78 -3.20
CA LYS A 287 17.44 3.17 -3.39
C LYS A 287 17.17 3.48 -4.84
N PHE A 288 16.15 4.29 -5.05
CA PHE A 288 15.88 4.92 -6.33
C PHE A 288 16.64 6.24 -6.44
N LYS A 289 17.43 6.40 -7.51
CA LYS A 289 18.10 7.64 -7.87
C LYS A 289 17.70 8.04 -9.28
N ARG A 290 17.45 9.34 -9.47
CA ARG A 290 17.23 9.95 -10.78
C ARG A 290 18.43 10.84 -11.07
N LYS A 291 19.19 10.51 -12.12
CA LYS A 291 20.33 11.32 -12.58
C LYS A 291 19.85 12.61 -13.26
N LYS A 292 20.75 13.60 -13.38
CA LYS A 292 20.44 14.89 -14.02
C LYS A 292 20.00 14.75 -15.50
N ASN A 293 20.48 13.72 -16.19
CA ASN A 293 20.09 13.37 -17.56
C ASN A 293 18.71 12.66 -17.66
N GLY A 294 18.00 12.48 -16.55
CA GLY A 294 16.70 11.79 -16.50
C GLY A 294 16.77 10.27 -16.37
N GLU A 295 17.97 9.68 -16.42
CA GLU A 295 18.20 8.24 -16.25
C GLU A 295 17.75 7.80 -14.84
N LYS A 296 17.01 6.69 -14.80
CA LYS A 296 16.46 6.09 -13.59
C LYS A 296 17.34 4.92 -13.18
N LEU A 297 17.81 4.94 -11.95
CA LEU A 297 18.65 3.89 -11.40
C LEU A 297 18.05 3.37 -10.10
N VAL A 298 18.06 2.04 -9.99
CA VAL A 298 17.92 1.36 -8.71
C VAL A 298 19.32 0.88 -8.32
N ILE A 299 19.77 1.29 -7.13
CA ILE A 299 21.09 0.91 -6.62
C ILE A 299 20.96 0.27 -5.25
N TYR A 300 21.89 -0.62 -4.91
CA TYR A 300 22.04 -1.16 -3.58
C TYR A 300 23.10 -0.37 -2.81
N GLU A 301 22.73 0.23 -1.66
CA GLU A 301 23.66 0.94 -0.79
C GLU A 301 24.15 -0.02 0.30
N LYS A 302 25.44 -0.40 0.27
CA LYS A 302 26.04 -1.28 1.29
C LYS A 302 26.04 -0.65 2.67
#